data_AF-A0A5K1DD93-F1
#
_entry.id   AF-A0A5K1DD93-F1
#
_cell.length_a   1.000
_cell.length_b   1.000
_cell.length_c   1.000
_cell.angle_alpha   90.00
_cell.angle_beta   90.00
_cell.angle_gamma   90.00
#
_symmetry.space_group_name_H-M   'P 1'
#
loop_
_entity.id
_entity.type
_entity.pdbx_description
1 polymer ?
#
loop_
_entity_poly.entity_id
_entity_poly.type
_entity_poly.pdbx_seq_one_letter_code
_entity_poly.pdbx_strand_id
1 'polypeptide(L)' 'MASNIGEFSVGQRSIGRAAVLAIGTAVPPNTVEQGSYPDYYFRITNSEHMTELKE' A
#
# COMPACT_ATOMS: atom_id res chain seq x y z
N MET A 1 33.40 36.16 4.20
CA MET A 1 33.05 34.74 4.44
C MET A 1 31.71 34.38 3.79
N ALA A 2 31.55 34.59 2.48
CA ALA A 2 30.27 34.37 1.79
C ALA A 2 30.42 33.79 0.37
N SER A 3 31.61 33.34 -0.02
CA SER A 3 31.89 32.81 -1.36
C SER A 3 31.64 31.31 -1.52
N ASN A 4 31.39 30.58 -0.43
CA ASN A 4 31.40 29.11 -0.46
C ASN A 4 30.00 28.48 -0.64
N ILE A 5 28.93 29.19 -0.27
CA ILE A 5 27.56 28.64 -0.18
C ILE A 5 26.99 28.27 -1.57
N GLY A 6 27.33 29.04 -2.60
CA GLY A 6 26.87 28.80 -3.98
C GLY A 6 27.47 27.54 -4.62
N GLU A 7 28.74 27.25 -4.33
CA GLU A 7 29.46 26.08 -4.87
C GLU A 7 28.94 24.77 -4.27
N PHE A 8 28.62 24.76 -2.97
CA PHE A 8 27.97 23.63 -2.31
C PHE A 8 26.61 23.29 -2.93
N SER A 9 25.81 24.31 -3.29
CA SER A 9 24.48 24.11 -3.89
C SER A 9 24.54 23.45 -5.28
N VAL A 10 25.58 23.72 -6.07
CA VAL A 10 25.76 23.13 -7.41
C VAL A 10 26.29 21.70 -7.33
N GLY A 11 27.25 21.43 -6.44
CA GLY A 11 27.82 20.09 -6.24
C GLY A 11 26.85 19.05 -5.66
N GLN A 12 25.81 19.49 -4.93
CA GLN A 12 24.82 18.61 -4.30
C GLN A 12 23.55 18.36 -5.12
N ARG A 13 23.38 19.00 -6.28
CA ARG A 13 22.16 18.86 -7.10
C ARG A 13 22.19 17.59 -7.94
N SER A 14 21.03 16.93 -8.05
CA SER A 14 20.85 15.86 -9.03
C SER A 14 20.86 16.42 -10.45
N ILE A 15 21.62 15.77 -11.34
CA ILE A 15 21.78 16.21 -12.73
C ILE A 15 20.64 15.68 -13.63
N GLY A 16 19.88 14.67 -13.17
CA GLY A 16 18.86 13.96 -13.95
C GLY A 16 17.43 14.05 -13.41
N ARG A 17 16.48 13.51 -14.19
CA ARG A 17 15.08 13.35 -13.76
C ARG A 17 14.97 12.28 -12.68
N ALA A 18 14.04 12.47 -11.74
CA ALA A 18 13.73 11.46 -10.72
C ALA A 18 13.20 10.18 -11.39
N ALA A 19 13.67 9.03 -10.89
CA ALA A 19 13.28 7.71 -11.37
C ALA A 19 12.91 6.81 -10.19
N VAL A 20 11.91 5.94 -10.38
CA VAL A 20 11.58 4.89 -9.42
C VAL A 20 12.65 3.80 -9.54
N LEU A 21 13.43 3.60 -8.48
CA LEU A 21 14.52 2.62 -8.46
C LEU A 21 14.03 1.21 -8.11
N ALA A 22 12.98 1.10 -7.30
CA ALA A 22 12.34 -0.16 -6.94
C ALA A 22 10.92 0.07 -6.39
N ILE A 23 10.07 -0.96 -6.51
CA ILE A 23 8.77 -1.06 -5.85
C ILE A 23 8.69 -2.45 -5.21
N GLY A 24 8.34 -2.52 -3.94
CA GLY A 24 8.09 -3.77 -3.22
C GLY A 24 6.69 -3.79 -2.63
N THR A 25 6.02 -4.95 -2.71
CA THR A 25 4.72 -5.20 -2.07
C THR A 25 4.78 -6.48 -1.25
N ALA A 26 3.95 -6.58 -0.20
CA ALA A 26 3.78 -7.78 0.59
C ALA A 26 2.33 -7.87 1.06
N VAL A 27 1.80 -9.09 1.14
CA VAL A 27 0.46 -9.39 1.63
C VAL A 27 0.50 -10.58 2.60
N PRO A 28 -0.45 -10.67 3.55
CA PRO A 28 -0.59 -11.86 4.39
C PRO A 28 -0.82 -13.13 3.55
N PRO A 29 -0.42 -14.31 4.03
CA PRO A 29 -0.67 -15.57 3.31
C PRO A 29 -2.15 -15.96 3.30
N ASN A 30 -2.93 -15.46 4.26
CA ASN A 30 -4.36 -15.70 4.30
C ASN A 30 -5.08 -14.90 3.22
N THR A 31 -5.79 -15.61 2.35
CA THR A 31 -6.61 -15.03 1.28
C THR A 31 -8.01 -15.60 1.38
N VAL A 32 -9.01 -14.74 1.34
CA VAL A 32 -10.43 -15.14 1.27
C VAL A 32 -10.98 -14.66 -0.07
N GLU A 33 -11.66 -15.55 -0.76
CA GLU A 33 -12.21 -15.29 -2.10
C GLU A 33 -13.51 -14.46 -1.97
N GLN A 34 -13.66 -13.44 -2.82
CA GLN A 34 -14.71 -12.44 -2.62
C GLN A 34 -16.12 -13.02 -2.83
N GLY A 35 -16.30 -13.98 -3.73
CA GLY A 35 -17.60 -14.64 -3.94
C GLY A 35 -18.06 -15.43 -2.72
N SER A 36 -17.13 -16.08 -2.01
CA SER A 36 -17.41 -16.83 -0.78
C SER A 36 -17.24 -16.01 0.51
N TYR A 37 -16.82 -14.74 0.43
CA TYR A 37 -16.58 -13.90 1.61
C TYR A 37 -17.86 -13.68 2.45
N PRO A 38 -19.05 -13.41 1.88
CA PRO A 38 -20.27 -13.28 2.67
C PRO A 38 -20.57 -14.52 3.50
N ASP A 39 -20.45 -15.71 2.90
CA ASP A 39 -20.65 -16.97 3.62
C ASP A 39 -19.59 -17.22 4.68
N TYR A 40 -18.31 -16.96 4.37
CA TYR A 40 -17.24 -17.06 5.34
C TYR A 40 -17.49 -16.14 6.55
N TYR A 41 -17.81 -14.86 6.30
CA TYR A 41 -17.98 -13.84 7.32
C TYR A 41 -19.18 -14.12 8.25
N PHE A 42 -20.34 -14.47 7.68
CA PHE A 42 -21.55 -14.75 8.47
C PHE A 42 -21.40 -16.01 9.32
N ARG A 43 -20.70 -17.03 8.79
CA ARG A 43 -20.43 -18.25 9.54
C ARG A 43 -19.53 -17.99 10.74
N ILE A 44 -18.41 -17.28 10.56
CA ILE A 44 -17.44 -17.06 11.66
C ILE A 44 -17.97 -16.07 12.72
N THR A 45 -18.91 -15.20 12.35
CA THR A 45 -19.53 -14.21 13.25
C THR A 45 -20.85 -14.70 13.84
N ASN A 46 -21.21 -15.98 13.67
CA ASN A 46 -22.46 -16.57 14.16
C ASN A 46 -23.73 -15.80 13.70
N SER A 47 -23.68 -15.28 12.48
CA SER A 47 -24.63 -14.33 11.92
C SER A 47 -25.48 -14.93 10.79
N GLU A 48 -25.37 -16.23 10.53
CA GLU A 48 -26.09 -16.96 9.45
C GLU A 48 -27.61 -16.75 9.42
N HIS A 49 -28.21 -16.39 10.56
CA HIS A 49 -29.64 -16.11 10.68
C HIS A 49 -30.05 -14.74 10.08
N MET A 50 -29.11 -13.83 9.84
CA MET A 50 -29.37 -12.48 9.30
C MET A 50 -29.36 -12.50 7.76
N THR A 51 -30.23 -13.29 7.15
CA THR A 51 -30.25 -13.55 5.70
C THR A 51 -30.49 -12.30 4.85
N GLU A 52 -31.16 -11.29 5.40
CA GLU A 52 -31.44 -10.00 4.74
C GLU A 52 -30.17 -9.18 4.42
N LEU A 53 -29.04 -9.52 5.04
CA LEU A 53 -27.77 -8.80 4.90
C LEU A 53 -26.78 -9.52 3.95
N LYS A 54 -27.14 -10.67 3.38
CA LYS A 54 -26.28 -11.49 2.50
C LYS A 54 -26.38 -11.13 1.00
N GLU A 55 -27.02 -10.03 0.64
CA GLU A 55 -27.17 -9.56 -0.75
C GLU A 55 -26.00 -8.72 -1.27
#